data_AF-A0A1D1ZE59-F1
#
_entry.id   AF-A0A1D1ZE59-F1
#
_cell.length_a   1.000
_cell.length_b   1.000
_cell.length_c   1.000
_cell.angle_alpha   90.00
_cell.angle_beta   90.00
_cell.angle_gamma   90.00
#
_symmetry.space_group_name_H-M   'P 1'
#
loop_
_entity.id
_entity.type
_entity.pdbx_description
1 polymer ?
#
loop_
_entity_poly.entity_id
_entity_poly.type
_entity_poly.pdbx_seq_one_letter_code
_entity_poly.pdbx_strand_id
1 'polypeptide(L)'
;MLMVVFGLMEVVLSQLPRLDNITWISVVAAAMSFAYSVIGLALCLVKWVSHRQFQGNLAGAAADSSNVKAWHALQALGNVAFAYTFAEVLIEIQDTLKSPPPENKTMKRVTMCGIGLTTIFYLSLGCVGYAAFGNAAPGNIMTGFYEPFWLVDIANLCIVIHLVGAYQVFAQPIFAPVERGMAARWPGAKFVSAAYRVRVPGGGGGEGR
;
A
#
# COMPACT_ATOMS: atom_id res chain seq x y z
N MET A 1 12.19 10.82 13.19
CA MET A 1 13.23 9.77 13.26
C MET A 1 12.81 8.51 12.49
N LEU A 2 11.65 7.89 12.80
CA LEU A 2 11.14 6.73 12.05
C LEU A 2 10.92 7.00 10.54
N MET A 3 10.34 8.15 10.15
CA MET A 3 10.20 8.51 8.72
C MET A 3 11.54 8.66 8.00
N VAL A 4 12.61 9.07 8.70
CA VAL A 4 13.95 9.24 8.11
C VAL A 4 14.60 7.88 7.92
N VAL A 5 14.47 6.98 8.89
CA VAL A 5 14.95 5.59 8.80
C VAL A 5 14.18 4.82 7.72
N PHE A 6 12.86 4.96 7.70
CA PHE A 6 12.01 4.38 6.66
C PHE A 6 12.39 4.95 5.28
N GLY A 7 12.53 6.27 5.14
CA GLY A 7 12.96 6.91 3.89
C GLY A 7 14.36 6.46 3.44
N LEU A 8 15.33 6.33 4.35
CA LEU A 8 16.66 5.80 4.05
C LEU A 8 16.58 4.33 3.62
N MET A 9 15.77 3.53 4.29
CA MET A 9 15.54 2.13 3.93
C MET A 9 14.91 2.04 2.53
N GLU A 10 13.88 2.84 2.23
CA GLU A 10 13.26 2.89 0.91
C GLU A 10 14.23 3.37 -0.17
N VAL A 11 15.11 4.34 0.12
CA VAL A 11 16.19 4.74 -0.79
C VAL A 11 17.15 3.58 -1.03
N VAL A 12 17.60 2.85 0.00
CA VAL A 12 18.49 1.70 -0.17
C VAL A 12 17.79 0.57 -0.95
N LEU A 13 16.52 0.30 -0.63
CA LEU A 13 15.69 -0.69 -1.30
C LEU A 13 15.38 -0.30 -2.75
N SER A 14 15.30 0.99 -3.07
CA SER A 14 15.14 1.49 -4.45
C SER A 14 16.33 1.16 -5.34
N GLN A 15 17.51 0.99 -4.75
CA GLN A 15 18.73 0.65 -5.46
C GLN A 15 18.89 -0.87 -5.65
N LEU A 16 18.04 -1.71 -5.03
CA LEU A 16 18.10 -3.15 -5.23
C LEU A 16 17.49 -3.52 -6.59
N PRO A 17 18.31 -3.96 -7.57
CA PRO A 17 17.85 -4.19 -8.92
C PRO A 17 17.11 -5.52 -9.01
N ARG A 18 15.97 -5.51 -9.72
CA ARG A 18 15.23 -6.67 -10.25
C ARG A 18 15.17 -7.85 -9.29
N LEU A 19 14.11 -7.86 -8.49
CA LEU A 19 13.71 -9.08 -7.81
C LEU A 19 13.06 -9.97 -8.86
N ASP A 20 13.78 -11.03 -9.23
CA ASP A 20 13.48 -12.00 -10.29
C ASP A 20 12.10 -12.69 -10.16
N ASN A 21 11.27 -12.29 -9.19
CA ASN A 21 9.85 -12.59 -9.07
C ASN A 21 9.09 -11.43 -8.36
N ILE A 22 8.91 -10.28 -9.03
CA ILE A 22 7.99 -9.19 -8.59
C ILE A 22 6.62 -9.76 -8.18
N THR A 23 6.17 -10.81 -8.87
CA THR A 23 4.91 -11.52 -8.58
C THR A 23 4.85 -12.06 -7.15
N TRP A 24 5.92 -12.66 -6.64
CA TRP A 24 5.92 -13.21 -5.27
C TRP A 24 5.82 -12.12 -4.22
N ILE A 25 6.58 -11.02 -4.40
CA ILE A 25 6.57 -9.88 -3.49
C ILE A 25 5.21 -9.19 -3.49
N SER A 26 4.60 -9.03 -4.67
CA SER A 26 3.25 -8.50 -4.81
C SER A 26 2.22 -9.38 -4.10
N VAL A 27 2.31 -10.72 -4.22
CA VAL A 27 1.44 -11.65 -3.49
C VAL A 27 1.59 -11.53 -1.98
N VAL A 28 2.83 -11.48 -1.47
CA VAL A 28 3.10 -11.31 -0.04
C VAL A 28 2.58 -9.96 0.44
N ALA A 29 2.85 -8.87 -0.30
CA ALA A 29 2.38 -7.53 0.05
C ALA A 29 0.84 -7.46 0.07
N ALA A 30 0.17 -8.09 -0.89
CA ALA A 30 -1.29 -8.17 -0.93
C ALA A 30 -1.82 -8.99 0.27
N ALA A 31 -1.23 -10.16 0.56
CA ALA A 31 -1.62 -11.00 1.69
C ALA A 31 -1.47 -10.26 3.03
N MET A 32 -0.37 -9.54 3.23
CA MET A 32 -0.16 -8.71 4.42
C MET A 32 -1.17 -7.56 4.50
N SER A 33 -1.55 -6.97 3.34
CA SER A 33 -2.59 -5.93 3.27
C SER A 33 -3.94 -6.43 3.79
N PHE A 34 -4.36 -7.60 3.30
CA PHE A 34 -5.57 -8.26 3.78
C PHE A 34 -5.47 -8.61 5.27
N ALA A 35 -4.32 -9.13 5.71
CA ALA A 35 -4.12 -9.52 7.11
C ALA A 35 -4.29 -8.33 8.06
N TYR A 36 -3.55 -7.23 7.88
CA TYR A 36 -3.68 -6.08 8.79
C TYR A 36 -5.07 -5.43 8.70
N SER A 37 -5.67 -5.38 7.50
CA SER A 37 -6.99 -4.78 7.30
C SER A 37 -8.10 -5.58 7.97
N VAL A 38 -8.05 -6.92 7.89
CA VAL A 38 -9.00 -7.82 8.57
C VAL A 38 -8.82 -7.74 10.08
N ILE A 39 -7.58 -7.75 10.57
CA ILE A 39 -7.30 -7.56 12.01
C ILE A 39 -7.88 -6.23 12.49
N GLY A 40 -7.63 -5.14 11.76
CA GLY A 40 -8.14 -3.82 12.11
C GLY A 40 -9.67 -3.75 12.10
N LEU A 41 -10.31 -4.32 11.09
CA LEU A 41 -11.76 -4.38 11.01
C LEU A 41 -12.35 -5.20 12.18
N ALA A 42 -11.76 -6.35 12.50
CA ALA A 42 -12.19 -7.21 13.59
C ALA A 42 -12.06 -6.50 14.95
N LEU A 43 -10.93 -5.83 15.21
CA LEU A 43 -10.71 -5.06 16.43
C LEU A 43 -11.73 -3.91 16.57
N CYS A 44 -12.02 -3.20 15.48
CA CYS A 44 -13.06 -2.17 15.48
C CYS A 44 -14.44 -2.74 15.72
N LEU A 45 -14.76 -3.87 15.11
CA LEU A 45 -16.06 -4.52 15.28
C LEU A 45 -16.25 -4.97 16.72
N VAL A 46 -15.25 -5.62 17.32
CA VAL A 46 -15.28 -6.06 18.72
C VAL A 46 -15.49 -4.86 19.65
N LYS A 47 -14.76 -3.77 19.43
CA LYS A 47 -14.89 -2.54 20.23
C LYS A 47 -16.25 -1.87 20.07
N TRP A 48 -16.79 -1.83 18.86
CA TRP A 48 -18.12 -1.27 18.63
C TRP A 48 -19.19 -2.10 19.35
N VAL A 49 -19.12 -3.44 19.23
CA VAL A 49 -20.06 -4.35 19.88
C VAL A 49 -19.94 -4.32 21.40
N SER A 50 -18.74 -4.11 21.97
CA SER A 50 -18.55 -4.07 23.43
C SER A 50 -19.25 -2.88 24.08
N HIS A 51 -19.29 -1.73 23.41
CA HIS A 51 -19.96 -0.54 23.94
C HIS A 51 -21.45 -0.46 23.57
N ARG A 52 -21.92 -1.26 22.60
CA ARG A 52 -23.32 -1.31 22.10
C ARG A 52 -23.92 0.06 21.72
N GLN A 53 -23.08 1.06 21.50
CA GLN A 53 -23.48 2.42 21.16
C GLN A 53 -22.57 2.95 20.06
N PHE A 54 -23.15 3.77 19.19
CA PHE A 54 -22.42 4.45 18.14
C PHE A 54 -21.72 5.68 18.73
N GLN A 55 -20.39 5.71 18.68
CA GLN A 55 -19.59 6.78 19.31
C GLN A 55 -19.48 8.04 18.45
N GLY A 56 -19.80 7.94 17.15
CA GLY A 56 -19.72 9.06 16.22
C GLY A 56 -20.94 9.98 16.29
N ASN A 57 -20.80 11.21 15.81
CA ASN A 57 -21.93 12.10 15.57
C ASN A 57 -21.86 12.72 14.17
N LEU A 58 -22.93 13.39 13.73
CA LEU A 58 -22.99 14.04 12.41
C LEU A 58 -22.06 15.25 12.30
N ALA A 59 -21.70 15.87 13.43
CA ALA A 59 -20.81 17.02 13.46
C ALA A 59 -19.34 16.62 13.23
N GLY A 60 -18.99 15.35 13.43
CA GLY A 60 -17.62 14.86 13.29
C GLY A 60 -16.70 15.30 14.42
N ALA A 61 -15.40 15.08 14.23
CA ALA A 61 -14.37 15.50 15.16
C ALA A 61 -14.44 17.01 15.47
N ALA A 62 -14.26 17.36 16.75
CA ALA A 62 -14.15 18.74 17.18
C ALA A 62 -12.85 19.35 16.64
N ALA A 63 -12.86 20.65 16.34
CA ALA A 63 -11.70 21.39 15.89
C ALA A 63 -11.73 22.80 16.51
N ASP A 64 -10.54 23.37 16.74
CA ASP A 64 -10.38 24.66 17.44
C ASP A 64 -11.01 25.84 16.70
N SER A 65 -11.21 25.71 15.38
CA SER A 65 -11.90 26.71 14.56
C SER A 65 -12.57 26.10 13.33
N SER A 66 -13.51 26.84 12.74
CA SER A 66 -14.17 26.46 11.47
C SER A 66 -13.16 26.25 10.34
N ASN A 67 -12.12 27.09 10.26
CA ASN A 67 -11.09 26.99 9.23
C ASN A 67 -10.26 25.72 9.37
N VAL A 68 -9.89 25.36 10.60
CA VAL A 68 -9.18 24.11 10.90
C VAL A 68 -10.05 22.91 10.57
N LYS A 69 -11.36 22.98 10.87
CA LYS A 69 -12.31 21.92 10.49
C LYS A 69 -12.43 21.74 8.98
N ALA A 70 -12.52 22.83 8.24
CA ALA A 70 -12.54 22.81 6.78
C ALA A 70 -11.23 22.24 6.21
N TRP A 71 -10.09 22.61 6.80
CA TRP A 71 -8.79 22.05 6.42
C TRP A 71 -8.71 20.53 6.64
N HIS A 72 -9.18 20.03 7.79
CA HIS A 72 -9.23 18.58 8.04
C HIS A 72 -10.16 17.85 7.07
N ALA A 73 -11.28 18.46 6.67
CA ALA A 73 -12.15 17.89 5.64
C ALA A 73 -11.44 17.78 4.28
N LEU A 74 -10.70 18.82 3.88
CA LEU A 74 -9.89 18.79 2.66
C LEU A 74 -8.76 17.76 2.75
N GLN A 75 -8.12 17.62 3.91
CA GLN A 75 -7.10 16.60 4.14
C GLN A 75 -7.69 15.19 4.03
N ALA A 76 -8.88 14.95 4.59
CA ALA A 76 -9.57 13.67 4.45
C ALA A 76 -9.90 13.36 2.99
N LEU A 77 -10.36 14.36 2.22
CA LEU A 77 -10.59 14.21 0.79
C LEU A 77 -9.29 13.87 0.03
N GLY A 78 -8.18 14.53 0.39
CA GLY A 78 -6.85 14.23 -0.14
C GLY A 78 -6.40 12.79 0.17
N ASN A 79 -6.63 12.32 1.39
CA ASN A 79 -6.33 10.95 1.79
C ASN A 79 -7.16 9.93 0.98
N VAL A 80 -8.45 10.21 0.75
CA VAL A 80 -9.30 9.36 -0.10
C VAL A 80 -8.77 9.35 -1.54
N ALA A 81 -8.46 10.51 -2.11
CA ALA A 81 -7.91 10.59 -3.47
C ALA A 81 -6.58 9.82 -3.60
N PHE A 82 -5.68 9.98 -2.62
CA PHE A 82 -4.42 9.25 -2.54
C PHE A 82 -4.62 7.73 -2.44
N ALA A 83 -5.65 7.27 -1.72
CA ALA A 83 -5.92 5.84 -1.58
C ALA A 83 -6.32 5.14 -2.90
N TYR A 84 -6.68 5.90 -3.94
CA TYR A 84 -7.01 5.39 -5.28
C TYR A 84 -5.97 5.73 -6.36
N THR A 85 -4.76 6.14 -5.98
CA THR A 85 -3.68 6.33 -6.96
C THR A 85 -3.04 5.00 -7.31
N PHE A 86 -3.45 4.40 -8.43
CA PHE A 86 -2.84 3.15 -8.96
C PHE A 86 -2.67 3.18 -10.50
N ALA A 87 -2.92 4.33 -11.14
CA ALA A 87 -2.96 4.44 -12.60
C ALA A 87 -1.62 4.10 -13.27
N GLU A 88 -0.49 4.48 -12.67
CA GLU A 88 0.84 4.19 -13.20
C GLU A 88 1.12 2.68 -13.24
N VAL A 89 0.81 1.98 -12.14
CA VAL A 89 0.93 0.51 -12.06
C VAL A 89 -0.03 -0.17 -13.03
N LEU A 90 -1.23 0.39 -13.21
CA LEU A 90 -2.22 -0.16 -14.14
C LEU A 90 -1.68 -0.21 -15.57
N ILE A 91 -0.99 0.84 -16.03
CA ILE A 91 -0.44 0.93 -17.39
C ILE A 91 0.60 -0.18 -17.62
N GLU A 92 1.54 -0.36 -16.69
CA GLU A 92 2.55 -1.43 -16.76
C GLU A 92 1.91 -2.83 -16.76
N ILE A 93 0.86 -3.04 -15.96
CA ILE A 93 0.13 -4.32 -15.98
C ILE A 93 -0.51 -4.54 -17.36
N GLN A 94 -1.11 -3.51 -17.99
CA GLN A 94 -1.72 -3.67 -19.32
C GLN A 94 -0.70 -4.11 -20.36
N ASP A 95 0.49 -3.50 -20.37
CA ASP A 95 1.59 -3.78 -21.32
C ASP A 95 2.11 -5.23 -21.21
N THR A 96 1.89 -5.89 -20.07
CA THR A 96 2.30 -7.29 -19.84
C THR A 96 1.23 -8.32 -20.18
N LEU A 97 -0.02 -7.90 -20.45
CA LEU A 97 -1.12 -8.84 -20.66
C LEU A 97 -1.04 -9.49 -22.04
N LYS A 98 -1.09 -10.83 -22.05
CA LYS A 98 -1.12 -11.59 -23.31
C LYS A 98 -2.53 -11.57 -23.91
N SER A 99 -2.61 -11.31 -25.20
CA SER A 99 -3.81 -11.51 -26.02
C SER A 99 -3.88 -12.95 -26.56
N PRO A 100 -5.07 -13.53 -26.77
CA PRO A 100 -6.43 -13.02 -26.50
C PRO A 100 -6.95 -13.33 -25.08
N PRO A 101 -7.93 -12.58 -24.53
CA PRO A 101 -8.68 -11.45 -25.12
C PRO A 101 -7.91 -10.12 -25.07
N PRO A 102 -8.39 -9.05 -25.74
CA PRO A 102 -7.75 -7.73 -25.71
C PRO A 102 -7.51 -7.22 -24.29
N GLU A 103 -6.33 -6.66 -24.06
CA GLU A 103 -5.83 -6.19 -22.76
C GLU A 103 -6.83 -5.24 -22.09
N ASN A 104 -7.44 -4.34 -22.84
CA ASN A 104 -8.44 -3.40 -22.33
C ASN A 104 -9.69 -4.09 -21.72
N LYS A 105 -10.11 -5.24 -22.25
CA LYS A 105 -11.25 -6.01 -21.70
C LYS A 105 -10.87 -6.68 -20.39
N THR A 106 -9.70 -7.33 -20.36
CA THR A 106 -9.17 -7.97 -19.15
C THR A 106 -8.94 -6.93 -18.06
N MET A 107 -8.24 -5.84 -18.38
CA MET A 107 -7.95 -4.77 -17.43
C MET A 107 -9.21 -4.10 -16.92
N LYS A 108 -10.19 -3.78 -17.79
CA LYS A 108 -11.45 -3.20 -17.32
C LYS A 108 -12.12 -4.09 -16.26
N ARG A 109 -12.15 -5.42 -16.47
CA ARG A 109 -12.73 -6.35 -15.51
C ARG A 109 -11.94 -6.40 -14.20
N VAL A 110 -10.62 -6.53 -14.29
CA VAL A 110 -9.73 -6.59 -13.11
C VAL A 110 -9.79 -5.29 -12.32
N THR A 111 -9.71 -4.14 -12.99
CA THR A 111 -9.78 -2.82 -12.35
C THR A 111 -11.14 -2.57 -11.71
N MET A 112 -12.26 -2.89 -12.36
CA MET A 112 -13.59 -2.75 -11.73
C MET A 112 -13.71 -3.62 -10.48
N CYS A 113 -13.23 -4.87 -10.54
CA CYS A 113 -13.23 -5.76 -9.39
C CYS A 113 -12.34 -5.23 -8.25
N GLY A 114 -11.12 -4.81 -8.59
CA GLY A 114 -10.14 -4.26 -7.64
C GLY A 114 -10.65 -3.00 -6.94
N ILE A 115 -11.11 -2.00 -7.69
CA ILE A 115 -11.69 -0.77 -7.13
C ILE A 115 -12.89 -1.12 -6.25
N GLY A 116 -13.78 -2.00 -6.71
CA GLY A 116 -14.97 -2.41 -5.96
C GLY A 116 -14.62 -3.05 -4.62
N LEU A 117 -13.71 -4.03 -4.61
CA LEU A 117 -13.23 -4.67 -3.40
C LEU A 117 -12.57 -3.67 -2.45
N THR A 118 -11.64 -2.85 -2.95
CA THR A 118 -10.95 -1.84 -2.14
C THR A 118 -11.93 -0.83 -1.54
N THR A 119 -12.92 -0.38 -2.31
CA THR A 119 -13.97 0.53 -1.84
C THR A 119 -14.77 -0.08 -0.70
N ILE A 120 -15.20 -1.33 -0.84
CA ILE A 120 -15.94 -2.04 0.19
C ILE A 120 -15.10 -2.16 1.47
N PHE A 121 -13.82 -2.51 1.35
CA PHE A 121 -12.92 -2.62 2.51
C PHE A 121 -12.70 -1.27 3.21
N TYR A 122 -12.39 -0.21 2.45
CA TYR A 122 -12.16 1.13 3.02
C TYR A 122 -13.42 1.70 3.66
N LEU A 123 -14.58 1.57 3.02
CA LEU A 123 -15.84 1.99 3.62
C LEU A 123 -16.19 1.18 4.86
N SER A 124 -15.98 -0.14 4.84
CA SER A 124 -16.24 -0.99 6.00
C SER A 124 -15.35 -0.60 7.19
N LEU A 125 -14.04 -0.43 6.96
CA LEU A 125 -13.09 -0.04 7.99
C LEU A 125 -13.38 1.38 8.50
N GLY A 126 -13.70 2.32 7.61
CA GLY A 126 -14.07 3.69 7.97
C GLY A 126 -15.36 3.76 8.79
N CYS A 127 -16.42 3.08 8.35
CA CYS A 127 -17.71 3.07 9.04
C CYS A 127 -17.64 2.34 10.39
N VAL A 128 -17.07 1.13 10.44
CA VAL A 128 -16.95 0.36 11.69
C VAL A 128 -15.95 1.02 12.64
N GLY A 129 -14.85 1.56 12.11
CA GLY A 129 -13.89 2.35 12.87
C GLY A 129 -14.51 3.60 13.49
N TYR A 130 -15.26 4.37 12.70
CA TYR A 130 -15.96 5.54 13.20
C TYR A 130 -17.09 5.18 14.17
N ALA A 131 -17.77 4.05 13.97
CA ALA A 131 -18.74 3.55 14.95
C ALA A 131 -18.07 3.20 16.30
N ALA A 132 -16.86 2.64 16.25
CA ALA A 132 -16.10 2.20 17.42
C ALA A 132 -15.41 3.34 18.19
N PHE A 133 -14.86 4.33 17.48
CA PHE A 133 -14.06 5.42 18.08
C PHE A 133 -14.75 6.79 18.04
N GLY A 134 -15.71 6.97 17.15
CA GLY A 134 -16.43 8.22 16.98
C GLY A 134 -15.51 9.39 16.64
N ASN A 135 -15.76 10.52 17.31
CA ASN A 135 -14.99 11.74 17.12
C ASN A 135 -13.53 11.65 17.57
N ALA A 136 -13.17 10.60 18.33
CA ALA A 136 -11.81 10.30 18.75
C ALA A 136 -11.13 9.27 17.83
N ALA A 137 -11.68 9.02 16.62
CA ALA A 137 -11.07 8.14 15.64
C ALA A 137 -9.65 8.61 15.29
N PRO A 138 -8.63 7.77 15.51
CA PRO A 138 -7.27 8.12 15.15
C PRO A 138 -7.07 8.07 13.63
N GLY A 139 -6.12 8.85 13.12
CA GLY A 139 -5.77 8.85 11.69
C GLY A 139 -5.22 7.50 11.19
N ASN A 140 -4.54 6.75 12.06
CA ASN A 140 -4.25 5.33 11.85
C ASN A 140 -5.04 4.52 12.88
N ILE A 141 -5.91 3.65 12.40
CA ILE A 141 -6.81 2.88 13.26
C ILE A 141 -6.07 1.97 14.25
N MET A 142 -4.86 1.52 13.89
CA MET A 142 -4.02 0.68 14.76
C MET A 142 -3.51 1.41 15.98
N THR A 143 -3.37 2.74 15.95
CA THR A 143 -2.94 3.52 17.12
C THR A 143 -4.06 3.70 18.14
N GLY A 144 -5.29 3.32 17.81
CA GLY A 144 -6.45 3.35 18.71
C GLY A 144 -6.59 2.10 19.58
N PHE A 145 -5.76 1.08 19.35
CA PHE A 145 -5.81 -0.19 20.09
C PHE A 145 -4.51 -0.40 20.87
N TYR A 146 -4.66 -0.70 22.15
CA TYR A 146 -3.56 -1.11 23.03
C TYR A 146 -3.65 -2.59 23.38
N GLU A 147 -4.86 -3.15 23.46
CA GLU A 147 -5.07 -4.56 23.74
C GLU A 147 -5.86 -5.26 22.63
N PRO A 148 -5.55 -6.55 22.35
CA PRO A 148 -4.39 -7.29 22.86
C PRO A 148 -3.10 -6.92 22.11
N PHE A 149 -2.02 -6.62 22.84
CA PHE A 149 -0.76 -6.09 22.29
C PHE A 149 -0.17 -6.93 21.14
N TRP A 150 -0.14 -8.25 21.31
CA TRP A 150 0.42 -9.16 20.31
C TRP A 150 -0.28 -9.07 18.95
N LEU A 151 -1.60 -8.84 18.94
CA LEU A 151 -2.38 -8.77 17.71
C LEU A 151 -2.15 -7.43 16.99
N VAL A 152 -2.02 -6.35 17.77
CA VAL A 152 -1.65 -5.02 17.27
C VAL A 152 -0.23 -5.04 16.69
N ASP A 153 0.70 -5.73 17.35
CA ASP A 153 2.08 -5.88 16.86
C ASP A 153 2.14 -6.68 15.56
N ILE A 154 1.38 -7.77 15.44
CA ILE A 154 1.26 -8.52 14.17
C ILE A 154 0.69 -7.61 13.08
N ALA A 155 -0.36 -6.84 13.36
CA ALA A 155 -0.94 -5.94 12.38
C ALA A 155 0.06 -4.87 11.91
N ASN A 156 0.82 -4.28 12.84
CA ASN A 156 1.86 -3.31 12.51
C ASN A 156 3.00 -3.94 11.70
N LEU A 157 3.41 -5.17 12.02
CA LEU A 157 4.40 -5.91 11.23
C LEU A 157 3.89 -6.16 9.80
N CYS A 158 2.63 -6.57 9.65
CA CYS A 158 1.99 -6.72 8.35
C CYS A 158 1.97 -5.40 7.56
N ILE A 159 1.69 -4.26 8.21
CA ILE A 159 1.76 -2.93 7.59
C ILE A 159 3.19 -2.67 7.06
N VAL A 160 4.22 -2.91 7.87
CA VAL A 160 5.61 -2.69 7.44
C VAL A 160 5.96 -3.55 6.22
N ILE A 161 5.66 -4.85 6.25
CA ILE A 161 5.95 -5.76 5.13
C ILE A 161 5.15 -5.35 3.88
N HIS A 162 3.89 -4.97 4.05
CA HIS A 162 3.05 -4.46 2.96
C HIS A 162 3.66 -3.21 2.32
N LEU A 163 4.08 -2.22 3.13
CA LEU A 163 4.64 -0.96 2.64
C LEU A 163 5.94 -1.17 1.87
N VAL A 164 6.83 -2.03 2.37
CA VAL A 164 8.07 -2.40 1.67
C VAL A 164 7.79 -3.02 0.30
N GLY A 165 6.86 -3.97 0.24
CA GLY A 165 6.49 -4.61 -1.02
C GLY A 165 5.74 -3.68 -1.97
N ALA A 166 4.87 -2.81 -1.44
CA ALA A 166 4.14 -1.82 -2.22
C ALA A 166 5.09 -0.79 -2.82
N TYR A 167 6.05 -0.27 -2.05
CA TYR A 167 7.04 0.67 -2.56
C TYR A 167 7.78 0.09 -3.76
N GLN A 168 8.24 -1.16 -3.67
CA GLN A 168 8.90 -1.82 -4.79
C GLN A 168 8.03 -1.84 -6.05
N VAL A 169 6.74 -2.19 -5.94
CA VAL A 169 5.84 -2.21 -7.10
C VAL A 169 5.57 -0.81 -7.67
N PHE A 170 5.39 0.21 -6.81
CA PHE A 170 5.10 1.58 -7.21
C PHE A 170 6.33 2.34 -7.72
N ALA A 171 7.52 1.97 -7.29
CA ALA A 171 8.76 2.62 -7.69
C ALA A 171 9.22 2.21 -9.09
N GLN A 172 8.92 0.98 -9.53
CA GLN A 172 9.38 0.43 -10.82
C GLN A 172 8.95 1.27 -12.04
N PRO A 173 7.67 1.68 -12.20
CA PRO A 173 7.23 2.50 -13.33
C PRO A 173 7.96 3.85 -13.43
N ILE A 174 8.43 4.38 -12.30
CA ILE A 174 9.14 5.66 -12.23
C ILE A 174 10.64 5.47 -12.50
N PHE A 175 11.27 4.48 -11.87
CA PHE A 175 12.70 4.25 -12.02
C PHE A 175 13.08 3.70 -13.39
N ALA A 176 12.26 2.83 -14.00
CA ALA A 176 12.63 2.20 -15.26
C ALA A 176 12.87 3.20 -16.42
N PRO A 177 12.04 4.25 -16.64
CA PRO A 177 12.32 5.29 -17.62
C PRO A 177 13.55 6.14 -17.27
N VAL A 178 13.74 6.48 -15.98
CA VAL A 178 14.87 7.30 -15.50
C VAL A 178 16.19 6.56 -15.72
N GLU A 179 16.27 5.29 -15.32
CA GLU A 179 17.45 4.43 -15.51
C GLU A 179 17.78 4.26 -16.99
N ARG A 180 16.77 4.02 -17.85
CA ARG A 180 16.97 3.93 -19.31
C ARG A 180 17.53 5.25 -19.88
N GLY A 181 17.00 6.39 -19.43
CA GLY A 181 17.48 7.70 -19.84
C GLY A 181 18.92 7.97 -19.40
N MET A 182 19.27 7.63 -18.16
CA MET A 182 20.64 7.76 -17.64
C MET A 182 21.62 6.83 -18.35
N ALA A 183 21.24 5.58 -18.61
CA ALA A 183 22.06 4.61 -19.33
C ALA A 183 22.33 5.05 -20.79
N ALA A 184 21.33 5.63 -21.46
CA ALA A 184 21.49 6.19 -22.79
C ALA A 184 22.40 7.44 -22.80
N ARG A 185 22.34 8.26 -21.74
CA ARG A 185 23.13 9.50 -21.62
C ARG A 185 24.59 9.24 -21.24
N TRP A 186 24.85 8.24 -20.40
CA TRP A 186 26.19 7.90 -19.88
C TRP A 186 26.51 6.40 -20.02
N PRO A 187 26.71 5.89 -21.25
CA PRO A 187 26.94 4.46 -21.49
C PRO A 187 28.22 3.89 -20.83
N GLY A 188 29.19 4.74 -20.46
CA GLY A 188 30.44 4.34 -19.82
C GLY A 188 30.43 4.29 -18.27
N ALA A 189 29.35 4.75 -17.62
CA ALA A 189 29.28 4.79 -16.16
C ALA A 189 28.90 3.40 -15.61
N LYS A 190 29.90 2.61 -15.19
CA LYS A 190 29.70 1.25 -14.64
C LYS A 190 28.71 1.19 -13.46
N PHE A 191 28.54 2.27 -12.70
CA PHE A 191 27.56 2.35 -11.61
C PHE A 191 26.11 2.43 -12.09
N VAL A 192 25.88 3.01 -13.27
CA VAL A 192 24.54 3.16 -13.90
C VAL A 192 24.17 1.93 -14.72
N SER A 193 25.17 1.23 -15.29
CA SER A 193 24.99 0.04 -16.13
C SER A 193 25.16 -1.30 -15.40
N ALA A 194 25.65 -1.31 -14.15
CA ALA A 194 25.73 -2.52 -13.34
C ALA A 194 24.38 -2.85 -12.71
N ALA A 195 23.56 -3.62 -13.43
CA ALA A 195 22.51 -4.41 -12.79
C ALA A 195 23.17 -5.41 -11.84
N TYR A 196 23.28 -5.07 -10.55
CA TYR A 196 23.75 -5.98 -9.52
C TYR A 196 22.75 -7.15 -9.37
N ARG A 197 23.04 -8.27 -10.04
CA ARG A 197 22.36 -9.54 -9.79
C ARG A 197 22.85 -10.11 -8.46
N VAL A 198 22.06 -9.94 -7.40
CA VAL A 198 22.32 -10.64 -6.13
C VAL A 198 21.81 -12.07 -6.28
N ARG A 199 22.74 -13.02 -6.46
CA ARG A 199 22.40 -14.44 -6.52
C ARG A 199 22.04 -14.92 -5.11
N VAL A 200 20.76 -15.20 -4.89
CA VAL A 200 20.27 -15.77 -3.63
C VAL A 200 20.82 -17.21 -3.49
N PRO A 201 21.45 -17.58 -2.36
CA PRO A 201 21.94 -18.95 -2.16
C PRO A 201 20.74 -19.90 -2.01
N GLY A 202 20.47 -20.73 -3.03
CA GLY A 202 19.47 -21.81 -2.94
C GLY A 202 18.68 -22.15 -4.20
N GLY A 203 18.71 -21.33 -5.25
CA GLY A 203 18.02 -21.60 -6.52
C GLY A 203 18.87 -22.46 -7.46
N GLY A 204 18.55 -23.75 -7.56
CA GLY A 204 19.19 -24.72 -8.45
C GLY A 204 19.22 -24.24 -9.90
N GLY A 205 20.39 -24.38 -10.52
CA GLY A 205 20.62 -24.01 -11.91
C GLY A 205 19.87 -24.91 -12.89
N GLY A 206 19.19 -24.28 -13.84
CA GLY A 206 18.67 -24.91 -15.05
C GLY A 206 18.97 -23.98 -16.22
N GLU A 207 20.15 -24.16 -16.82
CA GLU A 207 20.61 -23.51 -18.04
C GLU A 207 19.96 -24.19 -19.25
N GLY A 208 19.46 -23.42 -20.21
CA GLY A 208 18.83 -24.01 -21.40
C GLY A 208 18.39 -22.99 -22.45
N ARG A 209 19.37 -22.47 -23.20
CA ARG A 209 19.34 -21.89 -24.57
C ARG A 209 18.30 -20.84 -24.93
#